data_AF-A0A645HJM5-F1
#
_entry.id   AF-A0A645HJM5-F1
#
_cell.length_a   1.000
_cell.length_b   1.000
_cell.length_c   1.000
_cell.angle_alpha   90.00
_cell.angle_beta   90.00
_cell.angle_gamma   90.00
#
_symmetry.space_group_name_H-M   'P 1'
#
loop_
_entity.id
_entity.type
_entity.pdbx_description
1 polymer ?
#
loop_
_entity_poly.entity_id
_entity_poly.type
_entity_poly.pdbx_seq_one_letter_code
_entity_poly.pdbx_strand_id
1 'polypeptide(L)'
;MELKIAYGDSRLSKRWINKKTTFDELCERFKVTRRTTETVAEYKRFTKDRRDAAKDVGGYVLGHLKGGRRKKDTVESRSGITLDADHAGSNFIDTVEMLFPHKCVIYSTHSHTPEEPRLRMVIPLAREVSPDEYAAVSRLVAEVIGMDFFDDSTYEPERLMYWPSTPSDGEYIFKEIDGAILDPDAYLSKLSDWHDCSLWPTSSRQSEVIQRSIRQQQDPL
;
A
#
# COMPACT_ATOMS: atom_id res chain seq x y z
N MET A 1 -8.62 18.49 5.07
CA MET A 1 -8.26 17.58 6.17
C MET A 1 -6.76 17.46 6.22
N GLU A 2 -6.16 17.59 7.40
CA GLU A 2 -4.71 17.46 7.60
C GLU A 2 -4.35 15.99 7.85
N LEU A 3 -3.30 15.49 7.20
CA LEU A 3 -2.80 14.12 7.30
C LEU A 3 -1.38 14.14 7.87
N LYS A 4 -1.09 13.29 8.86
CA LYS A 4 0.29 13.01 9.27
C LYS A 4 0.96 12.11 8.24
N ILE A 5 2.21 12.40 7.92
CA ILE A 5 3.02 11.64 6.98
C ILE A 5 4.49 11.68 7.40
N ALA A 6 5.19 10.57 7.24
CA ALA A 6 6.63 10.48 7.50
C ALA A 6 7.38 10.20 6.20
N TYR A 7 8.45 10.96 5.95
CA TYR A 7 9.26 10.86 4.74
C TYR A 7 10.62 10.23 4.99
N GLY A 8 11.08 9.39 4.06
CA GLY A 8 12.42 8.84 4.01
C GLY A 8 13.04 9.02 2.62
N ASP A 9 14.34 9.30 2.58
CA ASP A 9 15.10 9.48 1.34
C ASP A 9 15.33 8.15 0.60
N SER A 10 15.22 7.02 1.31
CA SER A 10 15.31 5.69 0.74
C SER A 10 14.60 4.65 1.61
N ARG A 11 14.41 3.43 1.09
CA ARG A 11 13.93 2.29 1.88
C ARG A 11 14.86 1.94 3.05
N LEU A 12 16.14 2.31 2.93
CA LEU A 12 17.20 2.09 3.91
C LEU A 12 17.32 3.24 4.92
N SER A 13 16.49 4.29 4.81
CA SER A 13 16.49 5.43 5.72
C SER A 13 16.31 4.98 7.18
N LYS A 14 17.31 5.30 8.01
CA LYS A 14 17.26 5.11 9.47
C LYS A 14 16.51 6.24 10.19
N ARG A 15 16.40 7.40 9.53
CA ARG A 15 15.73 8.59 10.05
C ARG A 15 14.62 8.98 9.09
N TRP A 16 13.42 9.13 9.63
CA TRP A 16 12.21 9.54 8.95
C TRP A 16 11.75 10.89 9.52
N ILE A 17 11.29 11.78 8.65
CA ILE A 17 10.86 13.13 9.03
C ILE A 17 9.34 13.17 9.03
N ASN A 18 8.74 13.31 10.22
CA ASN A 18 7.31 13.51 10.36
C ASN A 18 6.93 14.93 9.91
N LYS A 19 5.90 15.02 9.07
CA LYS A 19 5.29 16.26 8.59
C LYS A 19 3.76 16.11 8.59
N LYS A 20 3.12 17.21 8.23
CA LYS A 20 1.69 17.30 7.91
C LYS A 20 1.54 17.61 6.43
N THR A 21 0.48 17.12 5.83
CA THR A 21 0.12 17.37 4.43
C THR A 21 -1.40 17.29 4.25
N THR A 22 -1.90 17.54 3.05
CA THR A 22 -3.29 17.24 2.67
C THR A 22 -3.34 16.13 1.64
N PHE A 23 -4.52 15.53 1.45
CA PHE A 23 -4.68 14.53 0.40
C PHE A 23 -4.48 15.12 -1.00
N ASP A 24 -4.90 16.37 -1.21
CA ASP A 24 -4.76 17.05 -2.50
C ASP A 24 -3.27 17.33 -2.81
N GLU A 25 -2.48 17.74 -1.81
CA GLU A 25 -1.01 17.86 -1.97
C GLU A 25 -0.34 16.52 -2.32
N LEU A 26 -0.82 15.41 -1.76
CA LEU A 26 -0.34 14.09 -2.11
C LEU A 26 -0.72 13.74 -3.55
N CYS A 27 -1.94 14.03 -3.98
CA CYS A 27 -2.38 13.81 -5.36
C CYS A 27 -1.52 14.62 -6.34
N GLU A 28 -1.27 15.91 -6.08
CA GLU A 28 -0.37 16.73 -6.89
C GLU A 28 1.05 16.16 -6.97
N ARG A 29 1.57 15.65 -5.85
CA ARG A 29 2.88 14.99 -5.83
C ARG A 29 2.89 13.68 -6.61
N PHE A 30 1.81 12.92 -6.55
CA PHE A 30 1.67 11.65 -7.26
C PHE A 30 1.48 11.85 -8.76
N LYS A 31 0.89 12.95 -9.24
CA LYS A 31 0.73 13.23 -10.68
C LYS A 31 2.02 13.15 -11.48
N VAL A 32 3.16 13.46 -10.85
CA VAL A 32 4.46 13.56 -11.53
C VAL A 32 5.39 12.46 -11.04
N THR A 33 5.63 11.47 -11.89
CA THR A 33 6.61 10.41 -11.64
C THR A 33 8.05 10.87 -11.89
N ARG A 34 9.00 10.34 -11.11
CA ARG A 34 10.43 10.50 -11.40
C ARG A 34 10.88 9.48 -12.44
N ARG A 35 11.32 9.98 -13.61
CA ARG A 35 11.91 9.15 -14.66
C ARG A 35 13.34 8.72 -14.30
N THR A 36 13.62 7.43 -14.41
CA THR A 36 14.97 6.86 -14.31
C THR A 36 15.59 6.66 -15.69
N THR A 37 16.87 6.31 -15.75
CA THR A 37 17.62 6.29 -17.00
C THR A 37 17.50 4.97 -17.76
N GLU A 38 17.23 3.88 -17.06
CA GLU A 38 17.00 2.58 -17.68
C GLU A 38 15.67 2.51 -18.41
N THR A 39 15.61 1.64 -19.42
CA THR A 39 14.37 1.22 -20.08
C THR A 39 13.65 0.14 -19.27
N VAL A 40 12.36 -0.08 -19.55
CA VAL A 40 11.58 -1.19 -18.97
C VAL A 40 12.27 -2.53 -19.24
N ALA A 41 12.81 -2.72 -20.45
CA ALA A 41 13.50 -3.95 -20.84
C ALA A 41 14.80 -4.17 -20.05
N GLU A 42 15.57 -3.12 -19.80
CA GLU A 42 16.77 -3.19 -18.96
C GLU A 42 16.42 -3.44 -17.50
N TYR A 43 15.44 -2.71 -16.95
CA TYR A 43 14.96 -2.88 -15.58
C TYR A 43 14.52 -4.32 -15.32
N LYS A 44 13.81 -4.95 -16.25
CA LYS A 44 13.36 -6.35 -16.14
C LYS A 44 14.54 -7.34 -16.03
N ARG A 45 15.71 -7.00 -16.58
CA ARG A 45 16.93 -7.82 -16.54
C ARG A 45 17.79 -7.56 -15.31
N PHE A 46 17.49 -6.53 -14.52
CA PHE A 46 18.24 -6.22 -13.31
C PHE A 46 18.04 -7.31 -12.24
N THR A 47 19.07 -7.51 -11.42
CA THR A 47 18.95 -8.28 -10.18
C THR A 47 17.92 -7.61 -9.24
N LYS A 48 17.39 -8.36 -8.28
CA LYS A 48 16.45 -7.81 -7.28
C LYS A 48 17.02 -6.56 -6.59
N ASP A 49 18.26 -6.62 -6.13
CA ASP A 49 18.90 -5.49 -5.43
C ASP A 49 19.06 -4.27 -6.33
N ARG A 50 19.39 -4.47 -7.61
CA ARG A 50 19.50 -3.37 -8.57
C ARG A 50 18.13 -2.78 -8.92
N ARG A 51 17.09 -3.61 -9.03
CA ARG A 51 15.68 -3.14 -9.19
C ARG A 51 15.21 -2.34 -7.98
N ASP A 52 15.54 -2.82 -6.78
CA ASP A 52 15.21 -2.14 -5.54
C ASP A 52 15.94 -0.80 -5.43
N ALA A 53 17.22 -0.72 -5.81
CA ALA A 53 17.98 0.52 -5.82
C ALA A 53 17.49 1.51 -6.89
N ALA A 54 17.16 1.04 -8.10
CA ALA A 54 16.72 1.90 -9.19
C ALA A 54 15.36 2.56 -8.92
N LYS A 55 14.40 1.80 -8.38
CA LYS A 55 13.06 2.34 -8.06
C LYS A 55 13.05 3.26 -6.84
N ASP A 56 14.07 3.16 -5.99
CA ASP A 56 14.12 3.86 -4.70
C ASP A 56 14.49 5.33 -4.88
N VAL A 57 13.46 6.13 -5.08
CA VAL A 57 13.53 7.59 -5.14
C VAL A 57 13.03 8.22 -3.83
N GLY A 58 13.15 7.46 -2.73
CA GLY A 58 12.55 7.75 -1.44
C GLY A 58 11.11 7.26 -1.34
N GLY A 59 10.52 7.45 -0.16
CA GLY A 59 9.17 7.00 0.11
C GLY A 59 8.53 7.69 1.30
N TYR A 60 7.35 7.19 1.66
CA TYR A 60 6.56 7.70 2.76
C TYR A 60 5.87 6.59 3.54
N VAL A 61 5.54 6.90 4.79
CA VAL A 61 4.54 6.20 5.60
C VAL A 61 3.43 7.21 5.83
N LEU A 62 2.20 6.91 5.41
CA LEU A 62 1.06 7.82 5.58
C LEU A 62 0.54 7.75 7.02
N GLY A 63 1.32 8.33 7.93
CA GLY A 63 1.13 8.27 9.37
C GLY A 63 2.22 8.99 10.15
N HIS A 64 2.32 8.70 11.44
CA HIS A 64 3.33 9.26 12.34
C HIS A 64 4.28 8.18 12.87
N LEU A 65 5.58 8.47 12.88
CA LEU A 65 6.61 7.58 13.37
C LEU A 65 7.27 8.13 14.65
N LYS A 66 7.05 7.48 15.78
CA LYS A 66 7.68 7.82 17.06
C LYS A 66 9.20 7.74 16.94
N GLY A 67 9.88 8.83 17.32
CA GLY A 67 11.35 8.91 17.26
C GLY A 67 11.92 8.91 15.84
N GLY A 68 11.09 9.12 14.81
CA GLY A 68 11.53 9.19 13.42
C GLY A 68 12.19 7.90 12.92
N ARG A 69 11.75 6.74 13.41
CA ARG A 69 12.21 5.42 12.96
C ARG A 69 11.03 4.66 12.37
N ARG A 70 11.30 3.85 11.35
CA ARG A 70 10.30 2.99 10.72
C ARG A 70 10.53 1.54 11.14
N LYS A 71 9.79 1.13 12.15
CA LYS A 71 9.66 -0.22 12.71
C LYS A 71 8.23 -0.40 13.18
N LYS A 72 7.77 -1.65 13.30
CA LYS A 72 6.43 -1.98 13.78
C LYS A 72 6.05 -1.27 15.08
N ASP A 73 6.94 -1.27 16.08
CA ASP A 73 6.75 -0.67 17.41
C ASP A 73 6.86 0.87 17.45
N THR A 74 7.25 1.48 16.33
CA THR A 74 7.44 2.94 16.23
C THR A 74 6.36 3.63 15.40
N VAL A 75 5.44 2.87 14.79
CA VAL A 75 4.26 3.47 14.15
C VAL A 75 3.30 3.90 15.25
N GLU A 76 3.03 5.20 15.33
CA GLU A 76 2.12 5.75 16.33
C GLU A 76 0.69 5.82 15.78
N SER A 77 0.54 6.24 14.53
CA SER A 77 -0.76 6.28 13.85
C SER A 77 -0.61 6.21 12.34
N ARG A 78 -1.70 5.89 11.66
CA ARG A 78 -1.86 5.95 10.20
C ARG A 78 -2.98 6.94 9.87
N SER A 79 -2.70 7.84 8.94
CA SER A 79 -3.66 8.85 8.45
C SER A 79 -4.41 8.36 7.20
N GLY A 80 -3.97 7.24 6.63
CA GLY A 80 -4.52 6.69 5.40
C GLY A 80 -4.09 5.25 5.17
N ILE A 81 -4.90 4.55 4.38
CA ILE A 81 -4.62 3.19 3.89
C ILE A 81 -3.76 3.30 2.63
N THR A 82 -2.73 2.47 2.54
CA THR A 82 -1.90 2.35 1.35
C THR A 82 -1.82 0.89 0.95
N LEU A 83 -2.27 0.56 -0.26
CA LEU A 83 -2.32 -0.81 -0.78
C LEU A 83 -1.40 -0.97 -2.00
N ASP A 84 -0.47 -1.92 -1.96
CA ASP A 84 0.32 -2.37 -3.13
C ASP A 84 -0.50 -3.41 -3.92
N ALA A 85 -1.06 -3.03 -5.07
CA ALA A 85 -1.80 -3.91 -5.99
C ALA A 85 -0.84 -4.55 -7.00
N ASP A 86 -0.06 -5.53 -6.52
CA ASP A 86 0.98 -6.24 -7.29
C ASP A 86 0.43 -7.36 -8.19
N HIS A 87 -0.83 -7.75 -7.98
CA HIS A 87 -1.55 -8.79 -8.73
C HIS A 87 -2.77 -8.21 -9.49
N ALA A 88 -2.71 -6.91 -9.81
CA ALA A 88 -3.78 -6.22 -10.52
C ALA A 88 -3.93 -6.74 -11.96
N GLY A 89 -5.17 -6.89 -12.41
CA GLY A 89 -5.52 -7.05 -13.82
C GLY A 89 -5.68 -5.69 -14.52
N SER A 90 -5.84 -5.70 -15.84
CA SER A 90 -6.12 -4.49 -16.62
C SER A 90 -7.42 -3.79 -16.21
N ASN A 91 -8.36 -4.52 -15.62
CA ASN A 91 -9.64 -4.03 -15.12
C ASN A 91 -9.59 -3.51 -13.66
N PHE A 92 -8.41 -3.45 -13.03
CA PHE A 92 -8.33 -3.10 -11.61
C PHE A 92 -8.90 -1.70 -11.32
N ILE A 93 -8.57 -0.70 -12.14
CA ILE A 93 -9.06 0.68 -11.94
C ILE A 93 -10.59 0.72 -12.09
N ASP A 94 -11.13 0.10 -13.14
CA ASP A 94 -12.60 0.01 -13.35
C ASP A 94 -13.29 -0.70 -12.17
N THR A 95 -12.65 -1.74 -11.62
CA THR A 95 -13.14 -2.48 -10.46
C THR A 95 -13.18 -1.57 -9.22
N VAL A 96 -12.15 -0.77 -8.99
CA VAL A 96 -12.14 0.20 -7.89
C VAL A 96 -13.22 1.26 -8.10
N GLU A 97 -13.34 1.85 -9.29
CA GLU A 97 -14.37 2.85 -9.59
C GLU A 97 -15.80 2.31 -9.38
N MET A 98 -16.02 1.02 -9.66
CA MET A 98 -17.32 0.38 -9.50
C MET A 98 -17.63 -0.01 -8.06
N LEU A 99 -16.66 -0.54 -7.32
CA LEU A 99 -16.89 -1.18 -6.01
C LEU A 99 -16.53 -0.29 -4.82
N PHE A 100 -15.67 0.71 -5.00
CA PHE A 100 -15.12 1.50 -3.91
C PHE A 100 -15.68 2.93 -3.90
N PRO A 101 -16.66 3.25 -3.01
CA PRO A 101 -17.36 4.54 -3.04
C PRO A 101 -16.58 5.69 -2.37
N HIS A 102 -15.33 5.45 -1.98
CA HIS A 102 -14.53 6.40 -1.23
C HIS A 102 -13.45 7.04 -2.08
N LYS A 103 -13.09 8.26 -1.70
CA LYS A 103 -12.01 9.01 -2.32
C LYS A 103 -10.70 8.21 -2.24
N CYS A 104 -10.00 8.08 -3.36
CA CYS A 104 -8.66 7.51 -3.39
C CYS A 104 -7.87 8.00 -4.59
N VAL A 105 -6.58 7.67 -4.59
CA VAL A 105 -5.70 7.89 -5.73
C VAL A 105 -4.94 6.61 -6.04
N ILE A 106 -4.86 6.29 -7.33
CA ILE A 106 -4.15 5.14 -7.86
C ILE A 106 -2.98 5.65 -8.68
N TYR A 107 -1.80 5.06 -8.49
CA TYR A 107 -0.66 5.33 -9.35
C TYR A 107 0.20 4.09 -9.59
N SER A 108 0.88 4.04 -10.74
CA SER A 108 1.71 2.87 -11.06
C SER A 108 3.00 2.80 -10.25
N THR A 109 3.43 1.57 -9.98
CA THR A 109 4.76 1.30 -9.43
C THR A 109 5.81 1.35 -10.54
N HIS A 110 7.09 1.38 -10.15
CA HIS A 110 8.19 1.33 -11.09
C HIS A 110 8.21 0.08 -11.98
N SER A 111 7.66 -1.03 -11.48
CA SER A 111 7.65 -2.32 -12.18
C SER A 111 6.41 -2.52 -13.04
N HIS A 112 5.55 -1.51 -13.17
CA HIS A 112 4.35 -1.59 -13.99
C HIS A 112 4.69 -1.73 -15.49
N THR A 113 3.99 -2.64 -16.15
CA THR A 113 3.81 -2.64 -17.61
C THR A 113 2.33 -2.84 -17.95
N PRO A 114 1.89 -2.56 -19.19
CA PRO A 114 0.52 -2.84 -19.62
C PRO A 114 0.12 -4.32 -19.47
N GLU A 115 1.08 -5.24 -19.64
CA GLU A 115 0.86 -6.69 -19.54
C GLU A 115 0.88 -7.19 -18.09
N GLU A 116 1.65 -6.53 -17.21
CA GLU A 116 1.76 -6.84 -15.79
C GLU A 116 1.46 -5.57 -14.95
N PRO A 117 0.17 -5.17 -14.82
CA PRO A 117 -0.20 -4.02 -14.02
C PRO A 117 0.23 -4.15 -12.55
N ARG A 118 0.98 -3.16 -12.08
CA ARG A 118 1.42 -3.06 -10.68
C ARG A 118 1.17 -1.65 -10.19
N LEU A 119 0.18 -1.50 -9.33
CA LEU A 119 -0.38 -0.21 -8.94
C LEU A 119 -0.28 -0.02 -7.42
N ARG A 120 -0.43 1.21 -6.97
CA ARG A 120 -0.64 1.57 -5.57
C ARG A 120 -1.92 2.34 -5.43
N MET A 121 -2.69 2.01 -4.42
CA MET A 121 -3.91 2.73 -4.05
C MET A 121 -3.69 3.41 -2.70
N VAL A 122 -4.00 4.71 -2.62
CA VAL A 122 -3.87 5.51 -1.40
C VAL A 122 -5.22 6.11 -1.05
N ILE A 123 -5.66 5.90 0.19
CA ILE A 123 -7.00 6.24 0.67
C ILE A 123 -6.86 7.09 1.93
N PRO A 124 -7.36 8.34 1.96
CA PRO A 124 -7.36 9.16 3.16
C PRO A 124 -8.46 8.67 4.12
N LEU A 125 -8.16 8.67 5.42
CA LEU A 125 -9.11 8.30 6.48
C LEU A 125 -9.70 9.54 7.16
N ALA A 126 -10.96 9.44 7.60
CA ALA A 126 -11.65 10.50 8.33
C ALA A 126 -11.03 10.81 9.70
N ARG A 127 -10.35 9.82 10.29
CA ARG A 127 -9.55 9.95 11.51
C ARG A 127 -8.28 9.13 11.41
N GLU A 128 -7.30 9.46 12.25
CA GLU A 128 -6.15 8.60 12.45
C GLU A 128 -6.57 7.27 13.09
N VAL A 129 -5.86 6.21 12.70
CA VAL A 129 -6.03 4.86 13.25
C VAL A 129 -4.72 4.40 13.88
N SER A 130 -4.83 3.59 14.93
CA SER A 130 -3.71 2.88 15.52
C SER A 130 -3.12 1.83 14.55
N PRO A 131 -1.91 1.31 14.82
CA PRO A 131 -1.31 0.25 14.01
C PRO A 131 -2.20 -1.00 13.86
N ASP A 132 -2.93 -1.38 14.91
CA ASP A 132 -3.79 -2.57 14.92
C ASP A 132 -5.09 -2.32 14.13
N GLU A 133 -5.72 -1.15 14.34
CA GLU A 133 -6.87 -0.73 13.53
C GLU A 133 -6.50 -0.64 12.05
N TYR A 134 -5.30 -0.13 11.71
CA TYR A 134 -4.80 -0.09 10.33
C TYR A 134 -4.79 -1.48 9.70
N ALA A 135 -4.29 -2.48 10.42
CA ALA A 135 -4.20 -3.85 9.92
C ALA A 135 -5.59 -4.45 9.65
N ALA A 136 -6.58 -4.18 10.50
CA ALA A 136 -7.95 -4.64 10.32
C ALA A 136 -8.67 -3.89 9.19
N VAL A 137 -8.68 -2.55 9.24
CA VAL A 137 -9.42 -1.72 8.28
C VAL A 137 -8.88 -1.88 6.85
N SER A 138 -7.56 -1.99 6.68
CA SER A 138 -6.95 -2.18 5.36
C SER A 138 -7.33 -3.51 4.71
N ARG A 139 -7.50 -4.58 5.51
CA ARG A 139 -7.99 -5.89 5.03
C ARG A 139 -9.47 -5.85 4.67
N LEU A 140 -10.30 -5.21 5.49
CA LEU A 140 -11.72 -5.04 5.19
C LEU A 140 -11.95 -4.19 3.93
N VAL A 141 -11.10 -3.20 3.69
CA VAL A 141 -11.12 -2.43 2.43
C VAL A 141 -10.67 -3.29 1.25
N ALA A 142 -9.59 -4.06 1.42
CA ALA A 142 -9.12 -4.97 0.38
C ALA A 142 -10.15 -6.04 0.00
N GLU A 143 -10.92 -6.56 0.97
CA GLU A 143 -12.01 -7.50 0.73
C GLU A 143 -13.11 -6.92 -0.17
N VAL A 144 -13.50 -5.67 0.03
CA VAL A 144 -14.52 -4.98 -0.79
C VAL A 144 -14.10 -4.90 -2.27
N ILE A 145 -12.82 -4.68 -2.54
CA ILE A 145 -12.29 -4.50 -3.89
C ILE A 145 -11.93 -5.86 -4.53
N GLY A 146 -11.42 -6.78 -3.73
CA GLY A 146 -10.84 -8.05 -4.15
C GLY A 146 -9.47 -8.25 -3.51
N MET A 147 -9.43 -9.02 -2.41
CA MET A 147 -8.24 -9.12 -1.57
C MET A 147 -7.02 -9.68 -2.31
N ASP A 148 -7.25 -10.54 -3.30
CA ASP A 148 -6.19 -11.19 -4.06
C ASP A 148 -5.43 -10.25 -5.00
N PHE A 149 -5.93 -9.03 -5.27
CA PHE A 149 -5.20 -8.02 -6.03
C PHE A 149 -3.96 -7.48 -5.29
N PHE A 150 -3.97 -7.54 -3.95
CA PHE A 150 -3.02 -6.82 -3.11
C PHE A 150 -1.93 -7.72 -2.53
N ASP A 151 -0.71 -7.19 -2.43
CA ASP A 151 0.39 -7.86 -1.74
C ASP A 151 0.07 -8.02 -0.24
N ASP A 152 0.34 -9.20 0.30
CA ASP A 152 -0.04 -9.59 1.67
C ASP A 152 0.65 -8.76 2.76
N SER A 153 1.80 -8.14 2.45
CA SER A 153 2.53 -7.29 3.39
C SER A 153 2.04 -5.84 3.40
N THR A 154 1.10 -5.46 2.53
CA THR A 154 0.59 -4.09 2.48
C THR A 154 -0.20 -3.68 3.73
N TYR A 155 -0.68 -4.67 4.49
CA TYR A 155 -1.42 -4.47 5.73
C TYR A 155 -0.52 -4.27 6.96
N GLU A 156 0.81 -4.29 6.78
CA GLU A 156 1.77 -3.98 7.83
C GLU A 156 1.78 -2.45 8.10
N PRO A 157 1.63 -2.00 9.35
CA PRO A 157 1.51 -0.57 9.66
C PRO A 157 2.79 0.22 9.33
N GLU A 158 3.96 -0.40 9.46
CA GLU A 158 5.27 0.20 9.15
C GLU A 158 5.62 0.15 7.65
N ARG A 159 4.74 -0.40 6.81
CA ARG A 159 4.96 -0.48 5.37
C ARG A 159 5.14 0.92 4.80
N LEU A 160 6.26 1.11 4.10
CA LEU A 160 6.52 2.33 3.33
C LEU A 160 5.97 2.16 1.92
N MET A 161 5.56 3.26 1.31
CA MET A 161 5.27 3.36 -0.11
C MET A 161 6.35 4.18 -0.79
N TYR A 162 6.89 3.69 -1.90
CA TYR A 162 7.79 4.50 -2.71
C TYR A 162 7.02 5.65 -3.34
N TRP A 163 7.70 6.78 -3.49
CA TRP A 163 7.26 7.83 -4.41
C TRP A 163 7.22 7.28 -5.83
N PRO A 164 6.38 7.84 -6.71
CA PRO A 164 6.29 7.37 -8.08
C PRO A 164 7.63 7.55 -8.78
N SER A 165 8.10 6.46 -9.37
CA SER A 165 9.22 6.42 -10.29
C SER A 165 8.87 5.49 -11.44
N THR A 166 9.43 5.76 -12.61
CA THR A 166 9.12 5.01 -13.83
C THR A 166 10.36 4.92 -14.72
N PRO A 167 10.63 3.78 -15.36
CA PRO A 167 11.66 3.69 -16.40
C PRO A 167 11.49 4.77 -17.47
N SER A 168 12.59 5.09 -18.15
CA SER A 168 12.68 6.16 -19.15
C SER A 168 11.59 6.07 -20.23
N ASP A 169 11.29 4.87 -20.69
CA ASP A 169 10.30 4.53 -21.73
C ASP A 169 9.04 3.85 -21.18
N GLY A 170 8.89 3.78 -19.85
CA GLY A 170 7.76 3.10 -19.20
C GLY A 170 6.45 3.91 -19.24
N GLU A 171 5.32 3.22 -19.17
CA GLU A 171 4.04 3.89 -18.96
C GLU A 171 3.87 4.31 -17.49
N TYR A 172 3.32 5.50 -17.28
CA TYR A 172 2.96 5.97 -15.94
C TYR A 172 1.46 6.17 -15.85
N ILE A 173 0.82 5.45 -14.94
CA ILE A 173 -0.61 5.58 -14.66
C ILE A 173 -0.77 6.43 -13.42
N PHE A 174 -1.68 7.40 -13.49
CA PHE A 174 -2.16 8.19 -12.38
C PHE A 174 -3.67 8.38 -12.54
N LYS A 175 -4.43 8.09 -11.48
CA LYS A 175 -5.89 8.20 -11.48
C LYS A 175 -6.38 8.67 -10.12
N GLU A 176 -7.10 9.77 -10.08
CA GLU A 176 -7.89 10.18 -8.93
C GLU A 176 -9.30 9.61 -9.06
N ILE A 177 -9.85 9.14 -7.95
CA ILE A 177 -11.21 8.66 -7.84
C ILE A 177 -11.89 9.48 -6.73
N ASP A 178 -12.94 10.19 -7.12
CA ASP A 178 -13.76 10.96 -6.19
C ASP A 178 -14.68 10.04 -5.37
N GLY A 179 -15.05 10.52 -4.18
CA GLY A 179 -15.93 9.78 -3.29
C GLY A 179 -15.93 10.38 -1.89
N ALA A 180 -16.63 9.71 -0.96
CA ALA A 180 -16.62 10.11 0.44
C ALA A 180 -15.26 9.82 1.09
N ILE A 181 -14.86 10.58 2.09
CA ILE A 181 -13.73 10.20 2.94
C ILE A 181 -14.10 8.90 3.68
N LEU A 182 -13.16 7.95 3.74
CA LEU A 182 -13.43 6.67 4.39
C LEU A 182 -13.45 6.85 5.91
N ASP A 183 -14.57 6.47 6.53
CA ASP A 183 -14.68 6.36 7.99
C ASP A 183 -14.21 4.96 8.43
N PRO A 184 -13.07 4.86 9.15
CA PRO A 184 -12.58 3.56 9.59
C PRO A 184 -13.54 2.86 10.56
N ASP A 185 -14.32 3.59 11.36
CA ASP A 185 -15.23 3.00 12.35
C ASP A 185 -16.35 2.19 11.68
N ALA A 186 -16.87 2.67 10.56
CA ALA A 186 -17.89 1.99 9.77
C ALA A 186 -17.41 0.65 9.19
N TYR A 187 -16.10 0.48 9.00
CA TYR A 187 -15.51 -0.78 8.57
C TYR A 187 -15.23 -1.68 9.77
N LEU A 188 -14.59 -1.15 10.82
CA LEU A 188 -14.27 -1.92 12.02
C LEU A 188 -15.53 -2.50 12.68
N SER A 189 -16.66 -1.78 12.64
CA SER A 189 -17.95 -2.25 13.18
C SER A 189 -18.56 -3.43 12.42
N LYS A 190 -18.01 -3.83 11.26
CA LYS A 190 -18.44 -5.03 10.53
C LYS A 190 -17.95 -6.31 11.18
N LEU A 191 -16.88 -6.23 11.97
CA LEU A 191 -16.37 -7.34 12.77
C LEU A 191 -16.99 -7.30 14.16
N SER A 192 -17.33 -8.47 14.70
CA SER A 192 -17.82 -8.58 16.08
C SER A 192 -16.76 -8.16 17.10
N ASP A 193 -15.49 -8.44 16.80
CA ASP A 193 -14.33 -7.94 17.52
C ASP A 193 -13.15 -7.80 16.55
N TRP A 194 -12.80 -6.57 16.19
CA TRP A 194 -11.67 -6.35 15.28
C TRP A 194 -10.30 -6.64 15.93
N HIS A 195 -10.21 -6.83 17.25
CA HIS A 195 -8.97 -7.27 17.89
C HIS A 195 -8.71 -8.76 17.68
N ASP A 196 -9.74 -9.55 17.36
CA ASP A 196 -9.59 -10.94 16.98
C ASP A 196 -9.13 -11.05 15.53
N CYS A 197 -7.81 -11.21 15.36
CA CYS A 197 -7.17 -11.33 14.05
C CYS A 197 -7.70 -12.51 13.21
N SER A 198 -8.35 -13.52 13.82
CA SER A 198 -8.94 -14.64 13.09
C SER A 198 -10.19 -14.25 12.31
N LEU A 199 -10.83 -13.13 12.67
CA LEU A 199 -11.99 -12.58 11.98
C LEU A 199 -11.59 -11.69 10.79
N TRP A 200 -10.30 -11.40 10.62
CA TRP A 200 -9.85 -10.56 9.52
C TRP A 200 -9.91 -11.33 8.19
N PRO A 201 -10.34 -10.68 7.10
CA PRO A 201 -10.21 -11.25 5.77
C PRO A 201 -8.76 -11.66 5.50
N THR A 202 -8.56 -12.76 4.79
CA THR A 202 -7.24 -13.22 4.34
C THR A 202 -7.27 -13.52 2.85
N SER A 203 -6.14 -13.31 2.18
CA SER A 203 -6.02 -13.67 0.76
C SER A 203 -6.00 -15.19 0.61
N SER A 204 -6.30 -15.67 -0.60
CA SER A 204 -6.18 -17.09 -0.93
C SER A 204 -4.76 -17.61 -0.68
N ARG A 205 -3.75 -16.77 -0.96
CA ARG A 205 -2.32 -17.04 -0.71
C ARG A 205 -2.03 -17.26 0.77
N GLN A 206 -2.51 -16.37 1.65
CA GLN A 206 -2.31 -16.52 3.10
C GLN A 206 -2.98 -17.79 3.63
N SER A 207 -4.20 -18.07 3.16
CA SER A 207 -4.94 -19.28 3.54
C SER A 207 -4.20 -20.56 3.13
N GLU A 208 -3.63 -20.60 1.91
CA GLU A 208 -2.85 -21.75 1.45
C GLU A 208 -1.58 -21.99 2.28
N VAL A 209 -0.87 -20.93 2.67
CA VAL A 209 0.34 -21.04 3.51
C VAL A 209 -0.01 -21.65 4.87
N ILE A 210 -1.08 -21.17 5.50
CA ILE A 210 -1.57 -21.70 6.78
C ILE A 210 -1.94 -23.18 6.64
N GLN A 211 -2.67 -23.56 5.59
CA GLN A 211 -3.02 -24.97 5.35
C GLN A 211 -1.79 -25.86 5.14
N ARG A 212 -0.77 -25.37 4.41
CA ARG A 212 0.49 -26.11 4.22
C ARG A 212 1.23 -26.29 5.55
N SER A 213 1.32 -25.26 6.37
CA SER A 213 1.95 -25.35 7.70
C SER A 213 1.21 -26.32 8.63
N ILE A 214 -0.13 -26.33 8.62
CA ILE A 214 -0.94 -27.29 9.39
C ILE A 214 -0.67 -28.73 8.92
N ARG A 215 -0.63 -28.98 7.60
CA ARG A 215 -0.32 -30.32 7.06
C ARG A 215 1.08 -30.79 7.45
N GLN A 216 2.08 -29.90 7.45
CA GLN A 216 3.44 -30.22 7.89
C GLN A 216 3.55 -30.50 9.40
N GLN A 217 2.70 -29.88 10.24
CA GLN A 217 2.64 -30.18 11.67
C GLN A 217 1.91 -31.49 11.99
N GLN A 218 1.01 -31.93 11.11
CA GLN A 218 0.28 -33.21 11.26
C GLN A 218 1.07 -34.44 10.76
N ASP A 219 2.24 -34.22 10.15
CA ASP A 219 3.16 -35.28 9.72
C ASP A 219 4.50 -35.17 10.50
N PRO A 220 4.50 -35.32 11.84
CA PRO A 220 5.72 -35.38 12.60
C PRO A 220 6.38 -36.75 12.36
N LEU A 221 7.50 -36.74 11.63
CA LEU A 221 8.47 -37.83 11.70
C LEU A 221 8.92 -38.05 13.16
#